data_AF-A0A7C1UVM9-F1
#
_entry.id   AF-A0A7C1UVM9-F1
#
_cell.length_a   1.000
_cell.length_b   1.000
_cell.length_c   1.000
_cell.angle_alpha   90.00
_cell.angle_beta   90.00
_cell.angle_gamma   90.00
#
_symmetry.space_group_name_H-M   'P 1'
#
loop_
_entity.id
_entity.type
_entity.pdbx_description
1 polymer ?
#
loop_
_entity_poly.entity_id
_entity_poly.type
_entity_poly.pdbx_seq_one_letter_code
_entity_poly.pdbx_strand_id
1 'polypeptide(L)'
;MMKHLIRLCVALATLFTTFSFFGAPTVAAAPGPWWADYFPNPNLAGTPALSRTDSAIGFEWGTGSPDAAVPADNFSVRWSRDEWFAGGTYRFLARSDDGIRIRVGDDLVLDEWHDRQATWTWVDRYIPEGVHTVVVEYYEHTGAAVVQVGWEKIASGATWRAEYYDNQSLEGDPVVIRDEGAIDFDWATGSPDAAVPADHFSARWTRTLGFTTGTYRFLASCDDGVRISVDGRLVVDAWQKQSLPNTRTGEITLSEGQHTVVVEYFEQGGEASAHVWWERRDSVSGWRGLYYDNPNLVGGPALARDDPEI
;
A
#
# COMPACT_ATOMS: atom_id res chain seq x y z
N MET A 1 67.12 -0.68 -27.67
CA MET A 1 65.91 0.17 -27.73
C MET A 1 64.75 -0.74 -28.16
N MET A 2 63.56 -0.57 -27.57
CA MET A 2 62.36 -1.45 -27.63
C MET A 2 62.36 -2.67 -26.69
N LYS A 3 61.64 -2.49 -25.57
CA LYS A 3 61.07 -3.56 -24.72
C LYS A 3 59.67 -3.87 -25.28
N HIS A 4 59.38 -5.12 -25.63
CA HIS A 4 58.03 -5.58 -25.95
C HIS A 4 57.37 -6.18 -24.70
N LEU A 5 56.25 -5.59 -24.25
CA LEU A 5 55.34 -6.19 -23.28
C LEU A 5 54.37 -7.12 -24.02
N ILE A 6 54.30 -8.38 -23.60
CA ILE A 6 53.25 -9.33 -23.96
C ILE A 6 52.17 -9.23 -22.88
N ARG A 7 50.94 -8.86 -23.26
CA ARG A 7 49.75 -8.94 -22.38
C ARG A 7 49.11 -10.31 -22.54
N LEU A 8 49.01 -11.06 -21.44
CA LEU A 8 48.31 -12.33 -21.35
C LEU A 8 46.83 -12.06 -21.00
N CYS A 9 45.91 -12.40 -21.90
CA CYS A 9 44.47 -12.41 -21.62
C CYS A 9 44.07 -13.79 -21.08
N VAL A 10 43.57 -13.84 -19.85
CA VAL A 10 42.93 -15.02 -19.27
C VAL A 10 41.43 -14.91 -19.55
N ALA A 11 40.88 -15.81 -20.36
CA ALA A 11 39.45 -15.94 -20.58
C ALA A 11 38.86 -16.86 -19.50
N LEU A 12 37.96 -16.33 -18.67
CA LEU A 12 37.22 -17.08 -17.66
C LEU A 12 35.96 -17.65 -18.33
N ALA A 13 35.86 -18.97 -18.45
CA ALA A 13 34.65 -19.64 -18.95
C ALA A 13 33.69 -19.88 -17.78
N THR A 14 32.52 -19.22 -17.81
CA THR A 14 31.41 -19.48 -16.88
C THR A 14 30.45 -20.51 -17.46
N LEU A 15 30.20 -21.56 -16.67
CA LEU A 15 29.27 -22.66 -16.93
C LEU A 15 27.83 -22.17 -16.72
N PHE A 16 26.96 -22.21 -17.75
CA PHE A 16 25.53 -21.93 -17.60
C PHE A 16 24.79 -23.22 -17.22
N THR A 17 24.22 -23.27 -16.01
CA THR A 17 23.18 -24.22 -15.64
C THR A 17 21.84 -23.74 -16.19
N THR A 18 21.21 -24.55 -17.05
CA THR A 18 19.87 -24.27 -17.58
C THR A 18 18.83 -24.52 -16.49
N PHE A 19 18.15 -23.47 -16.02
CA PHE A 19 16.90 -23.59 -15.27
C PHE A 19 15.73 -23.74 -16.25
N SER A 20 14.95 -24.81 -16.08
CA SER A 20 13.68 -24.99 -16.76
C SER A 20 12.69 -23.91 -16.27
N PHE A 21 12.23 -23.05 -17.18
CA PHE A 21 11.14 -22.14 -16.90
C PHE A 21 9.83 -22.94 -16.75
N PHE A 22 9.28 -22.96 -15.53
CA PHE A 22 7.83 -23.02 -15.38
C PHE A 22 7.25 -21.82 -16.11
N GLY A 23 6.14 -22.03 -16.84
CA GLY A 23 5.55 -21.03 -17.73
C GLY A 23 5.48 -19.64 -17.09
N ALA A 24 5.92 -18.63 -17.84
CA ALA A 24 5.87 -17.25 -17.40
C ALA A 24 4.48 -16.94 -16.85
N PRO A 25 4.35 -16.25 -15.69
CA PRO A 25 3.08 -15.69 -15.30
C PRO A 25 2.58 -14.85 -16.47
N THR A 26 1.31 -15.02 -16.83
CA THR A 26 0.65 -14.21 -17.86
C THR A 26 0.80 -12.75 -17.44
N VAL A 27 1.72 -12.01 -18.06
CA VAL A 27 1.83 -10.57 -17.87
C VAL A 27 0.49 -10.01 -18.31
N ALA A 28 -0.28 -9.46 -17.36
CA ALA A 28 -1.46 -8.67 -17.69
C ALA A 28 -1.03 -7.66 -18.76
N ALA A 29 -1.76 -7.63 -19.88
CA ALA A 29 -1.43 -6.78 -21.02
C ALA A 29 -1.10 -5.37 -20.51
N ALA A 30 0.02 -4.81 -20.97
CA ALA A 30 0.36 -3.42 -20.70
C ALA A 30 -0.90 -2.57 -20.94
N PRO A 31 -1.26 -1.66 -20.01
CA PRO A 31 -2.56 -1.01 -20.10
C PRO A 31 -2.69 -0.32 -21.45
N GLY A 32 -3.85 -0.54 -22.09
CA GLY A 32 -4.17 0.08 -23.37
C GLY A 32 -4.16 1.61 -23.29
N PRO A 33 -4.23 2.31 -24.44
CA PRO A 33 -4.34 3.76 -24.45
C PRO A 33 -5.61 4.20 -23.70
N TRP A 34 -5.59 5.40 -23.15
CA TRP A 34 -6.76 6.03 -22.55
C TRP A 34 -7.76 6.40 -23.62
N TRP A 35 -9.04 6.08 -23.41
CA TRP A 35 -10.11 6.75 -24.14
C TRP A 35 -10.35 8.12 -23.52
N ALA A 36 -10.30 9.18 -24.32
CA ALA A 36 -10.38 10.56 -23.88
C ALA A 36 -11.55 11.27 -24.55
N ASP A 37 -12.49 11.78 -23.75
CA ASP A 37 -13.56 12.66 -24.18
C ASP A 37 -13.29 14.09 -23.70
N TYR A 38 -13.14 15.02 -24.65
CA TYR A 38 -12.88 16.43 -24.42
C TYR A 38 -14.16 17.26 -24.59
N PHE A 39 -14.50 18.06 -23.60
CA PHE A 39 -15.74 18.83 -23.54
C PHE A 39 -15.46 20.33 -23.64
N PRO A 40 -16.24 21.10 -24.42
CA PRO A 40 -16.09 22.55 -24.56
C PRO A 40 -16.80 23.29 -23.40
N ASN A 41 -16.64 22.79 -22.18
CA ASN A 41 -17.13 23.35 -20.92
C ASN A 41 -16.35 22.70 -19.76
N PRO A 42 -16.25 23.33 -18.57
CA PRO A 42 -15.51 22.77 -17.45
C PRO A 42 -16.27 21.67 -16.68
N ASN A 43 -17.51 21.37 -17.06
CA ASN A 43 -18.43 20.54 -16.26
C ASN A 43 -18.60 19.10 -16.77
N LEU A 44 -17.79 18.66 -17.74
CA LEU A 44 -17.88 17.34 -18.37
C LEU A 44 -19.29 17.05 -18.95
N ALA A 45 -19.96 18.10 -19.43
CA ALA A 45 -21.36 18.05 -19.80
C ALA A 45 -21.57 18.05 -21.31
N GLY A 46 -22.65 17.41 -21.75
CA GLY A 46 -23.07 17.39 -23.16
C GLY A 46 -22.26 16.45 -24.03
N THR A 47 -22.25 16.72 -25.35
CA THR A 47 -21.49 15.92 -26.32
C THR A 47 -20.03 16.39 -26.32
N PRO A 48 -19.03 15.48 -26.27
CA PRO A 48 -17.64 15.84 -26.43
C PRO A 48 -17.40 16.58 -27.76
N ALA A 49 -16.56 17.62 -27.75
CA ALA A 49 -16.09 18.30 -28.95
C ALA A 49 -15.03 17.47 -29.69
N LEU A 50 -14.31 16.60 -28.96
CA LEU A 50 -13.31 15.69 -29.48
C LEU A 50 -13.30 14.42 -28.64
N SER A 51 -13.26 13.27 -29.29
CA SER A 51 -12.98 11.99 -28.64
C SER A 51 -11.80 11.32 -29.34
N ARG A 52 -10.80 10.86 -28.58
CA ARG A 52 -9.61 10.20 -29.13
C ARG A 52 -8.96 9.26 -28.13
N THR A 53 -7.89 8.60 -28.56
CA THR A 53 -7.04 7.81 -27.68
C THR A 53 -5.76 8.56 -27.33
N ASP A 54 -5.42 8.64 -26.05
CA ASP A 54 -4.16 9.19 -25.57
C ASP A 54 -3.27 8.10 -24.98
N SER A 55 -1.98 8.10 -25.29
CA SER A 55 -1.04 7.08 -24.78
C SER A 55 -0.66 7.29 -23.31
N ALA A 56 -0.81 8.52 -22.80
CA ALA A 56 -0.52 8.90 -21.41
C ALA A 56 -1.28 10.19 -21.05
N ILE A 57 -1.44 10.46 -19.76
CA ILE A 57 -1.96 11.73 -19.23
C ILE A 57 -0.77 12.53 -18.69
N GLY A 58 -0.19 13.36 -19.56
CA GLY A 58 1.02 14.13 -19.27
C GLY A 58 1.11 15.37 -20.17
N PHE A 59 0.09 16.21 -20.11
CA PHE A 59 -0.11 17.33 -21.02
C PHE A 59 0.27 18.66 -20.39
N GLU A 60 0.85 19.54 -21.20
CA GLU A 60 1.24 20.91 -20.87
C GLU A 60 0.78 21.79 -22.04
N TRP A 61 -0.46 22.29 -21.99
CA TRP A 61 -1.03 23.08 -23.09
C TRP A 61 -0.69 24.57 -22.95
N GLY A 62 -0.17 25.01 -21.80
CA GLY A 62 0.07 26.43 -21.53
C GLY A 62 -1.26 27.19 -21.64
N THR A 63 -1.28 28.35 -22.29
CA THR A 63 -2.52 29.12 -22.54
C THR A 63 -3.28 28.66 -23.80
N GLY A 64 -3.03 27.43 -24.25
CA GLY A 64 -3.60 26.85 -25.46
C GLY A 64 -4.62 25.76 -25.14
N SER A 65 -5.06 25.03 -26.18
CA SER A 65 -6.02 23.94 -26.05
C SER A 65 -5.44 22.59 -26.51
N PRO A 66 -6.07 21.46 -26.13
CA PRO A 66 -5.67 20.13 -26.59
C PRO A 66 -5.85 19.88 -28.10
N ASP A 67 -6.70 20.66 -28.75
CA ASP A 67 -7.04 20.62 -30.17
C ASP A 67 -7.83 21.88 -30.56
N ALA A 68 -7.84 22.26 -31.85
CA ALA A 68 -8.61 23.39 -32.35
C ALA A 68 -10.13 23.26 -32.18
N ALA A 69 -10.66 22.04 -32.01
CA ALA A 69 -12.07 21.79 -31.69
C ALA A 69 -12.42 22.11 -30.22
N VAL A 70 -11.42 22.24 -29.35
CA VAL A 70 -11.58 22.51 -27.90
C VAL A 70 -11.18 23.96 -27.63
N PRO A 71 -11.97 24.75 -26.87
CA PRO A 71 -11.60 26.12 -26.52
C PRO A 71 -10.33 26.15 -25.67
N ALA A 72 -9.61 27.29 -25.70
CA ALA A 72 -8.39 27.49 -24.92
C ALA A 72 -8.67 27.58 -23.41
N ASP A 73 -9.79 28.19 -23.04
CA ASP A 73 -10.27 28.27 -21.67
C ASP A 73 -11.60 27.50 -21.53
N ASN A 74 -11.99 27.16 -20.29
CA ASN A 74 -13.28 26.58 -19.96
C ASN A 74 -13.54 25.24 -20.66
N PHE A 75 -12.58 24.33 -20.60
CA PHE A 75 -12.73 22.97 -21.13
C PHE A 75 -12.55 21.93 -20.04
N SER A 76 -12.98 20.70 -20.30
CA SER A 76 -12.73 19.56 -19.42
C SER A 76 -12.48 18.30 -20.21
N VAL A 77 -11.87 17.32 -19.56
CA VAL A 77 -11.52 16.04 -20.18
C VAL A 77 -11.83 14.92 -19.23
N ARG A 78 -12.40 13.83 -19.75
CA ARG A 78 -12.53 12.55 -19.06
C ARG A 78 -11.71 11.51 -19.79
N TRP A 79 -10.68 11.00 -19.13
CA TRP A 79 -9.96 9.81 -19.56
C TRP A 79 -10.49 8.58 -18.84
N SER A 80 -10.65 7.47 -19.55
CA SER A 80 -10.95 6.18 -18.97
C SER A 80 -10.12 5.05 -19.59
N ARG A 81 -9.75 4.08 -18.77
CA ARG A 81 -9.23 2.78 -19.21
C ARG A 81 -9.44 1.74 -18.13
N ASP A 82 -9.41 0.48 -18.52
CA ASP A 82 -9.28 -0.62 -17.58
C ASP A 82 -7.80 -0.87 -17.25
N GLU A 83 -7.49 -1.02 -15.98
CA GLU A 83 -6.15 -1.24 -15.44
C GLU A 83 -6.14 -2.47 -14.55
N TRP A 84 -5.16 -3.35 -14.72
CA TRP A 84 -4.92 -4.43 -13.77
C TRP A 84 -4.06 -3.95 -12.61
N PHE A 85 -4.57 -4.07 -11.40
CA PHE A 85 -3.81 -3.86 -10.17
C PHE A 85 -3.49 -5.21 -9.54
N ALA A 86 -2.22 -5.43 -9.19
CA ALA A 86 -1.77 -6.65 -8.52
C ALA A 86 -2.15 -6.72 -7.03
N GLY A 87 -3.21 -6.00 -6.62
CA GLY A 87 -3.57 -5.76 -5.22
C GLY A 87 -2.55 -4.89 -4.48
N GLY A 88 -2.97 -4.19 -3.44
CA GLY A 88 -2.08 -3.48 -2.53
C GLY A 88 -2.17 -1.97 -2.55
N THR A 89 -1.30 -1.32 -1.77
CA THR A 89 -1.33 0.14 -1.64
C THR A 89 -0.55 0.77 -2.78
N TYR A 90 -1.22 1.65 -3.50
CA TYR A 90 -0.66 2.46 -4.56
C TYR A 90 -0.66 3.93 -4.14
N ARG A 91 0.43 4.63 -4.45
CA ARG A 91 0.49 6.09 -4.40
C ARG A 91 0.01 6.64 -5.74
N PHE A 92 -1.09 7.36 -5.74
CA PHE A 92 -1.57 8.11 -6.90
C PHE A 92 -1.04 9.53 -6.81
N LEU A 93 -0.48 10.05 -7.91
CA LEU A 93 0.09 11.39 -8.01
C LEU A 93 -0.59 12.14 -9.13
N ALA A 94 -0.89 13.42 -8.89
CA ALA A 94 -1.47 14.31 -9.88
C ALA A 94 -0.85 15.71 -9.78
N ARG A 95 -0.52 16.31 -10.92
CA ARG A 95 -0.27 17.75 -11.06
C ARG A 95 -1.27 18.30 -12.05
N SER A 96 -2.02 19.31 -11.66
CA SER A 96 -3.05 19.91 -12.49
C SER A 96 -3.20 21.41 -12.24
N ASP A 97 -3.59 22.12 -13.29
CA ASP A 97 -4.07 23.51 -13.31
C ASP A 97 -5.20 23.52 -14.35
N ASP A 98 -6.48 23.44 -13.99
CA ASP A 98 -7.09 23.55 -12.67
C ASP A 98 -7.39 22.19 -12.01
N GLY A 99 -8.66 21.82 -11.87
CA GLY A 99 -9.13 20.76 -11.00
C GLY A 99 -8.95 19.36 -11.57
N ILE A 100 -8.81 18.37 -10.68
CA ILE A 100 -8.59 16.97 -11.05
C ILE A 100 -9.30 16.00 -10.10
N ARG A 101 -9.79 14.89 -10.65
CA ARG A 101 -10.26 13.73 -9.88
C ARG A 101 -9.73 12.43 -10.46
N ILE A 102 -9.45 11.47 -9.60
CA ILE A 102 -9.10 10.10 -9.98
C ILE A 102 -10.06 9.15 -9.28
N ARG A 103 -10.70 8.26 -10.06
CA ARG A 103 -11.48 7.13 -9.57
C ARG A 103 -10.86 5.82 -10.02
N VAL A 104 -10.96 4.80 -9.17
CA VAL A 104 -10.57 3.42 -9.48
C VAL A 104 -11.73 2.52 -9.11
N GLY A 105 -12.39 1.92 -10.09
CA GLY A 105 -13.71 1.32 -9.91
C GLY A 105 -14.71 2.40 -9.46
N ASP A 106 -15.44 2.12 -8.38
CA ASP A 106 -16.39 3.07 -7.78
C ASP A 106 -15.72 4.06 -6.80
N ASP A 107 -14.47 3.79 -6.40
CA ASP A 107 -13.79 4.55 -5.35
C ASP A 107 -13.22 5.87 -5.88
N LEU A 108 -13.55 6.97 -5.20
CA LEU A 108 -12.93 8.28 -5.43
C LEU A 108 -11.59 8.35 -4.68
N VAL A 109 -10.51 8.11 -5.41
CA VAL A 109 -9.14 8.01 -4.89
C VAL A 109 -8.59 9.38 -4.52
N LEU A 110 -8.75 10.36 -5.42
CA LEU A 110 -8.23 11.74 -5.32
C LEU A 110 -9.31 12.71 -5.79
N ASP A 111 -9.59 13.75 -5.01
CA ASP A 111 -10.57 14.79 -5.34
C ASP A 111 -10.05 16.21 -5.05
N GLU A 112 -9.61 16.89 -6.10
CA GLU A 112 -9.17 18.28 -6.12
C GLU A 112 -9.99 19.06 -7.17
N TRP A 113 -11.32 18.89 -7.16
CA TRP A 113 -12.22 19.51 -8.15
C TRP A 113 -12.54 20.99 -7.84
N HIS A 114 -11.51 21.83 -7.82
CA HIS A 114 -11.60 23.27 -7.64
C HIS A 114 -10.46 24.00 -8.36
N ASP A 115 -10.60 25.32 -8.56
CA ASP A 115 -9.59 26.14 -9.23
C ASP A 115 -8.29 26.11 -8.43
N ARG A 116 -7.17 25.85 -9.11
CA ARG A 116 -5.88 25.66 -8.44
C ARG A 116 -4.74 25.80 -9.43
N GLN A 117 -3.62 26.36 -8.97
CA GLN A 117 -2.40 26.39 -9.76
C GLN A 117 -1.72 25.02 -9.82
N ALA A 118 -0.95 24.81 -10.89
CA ALA A 118 -0.14 23.62 -11.16
C ALA A 118 0.69 23.10 -9.97
N THR A 119 0.09 22.25 -9.14
CA THR A 119 0.70 21.73 -7.90
C THR A 119 0.58 20.22 -7.83
N TRP A 120 1.69 19.55 -7.50
CA TRP A 120 1.69 18.11 -7.21
C TRP A 120 0.91 17.81 -5.93
N THR A 121 -0.03 16.88 -6.02
CA THR A 121 -0.72 16.25 -4.90
C THR A 121 -0.58 14.74 -5.03
N TRP A 122 -0.67 14.02 -3.91
CA TRP A 122 -0.65 12.56 -3.91
C TRP A 122 -1.50 11.97 -2.79
N VAL A 123 -1.91 10.73 -2.98
CA VAL A 123 -2.68 9.95 -2.01
C VAL A 123 -2.31 8.47 -2.10
N ASP A 124 -2.17 7.83 -0.96
CA ASP A 124 -1.93 6.39 -0.87
C ASP A 124 -3.27 5.67 -0.69
N ARG A 125 -3.57 4.71 -1.56
CA ARG A 125 -4.82 3.93 -1.54
C ARG A 125 -4.56 2.46 -1.78
N TYR A 126 -5.15 1.61 -0.94
CA TYR A 126 -5.25 0.18 -1.24
C TYR A 126 -6.21 -0.04 -2.41
N ILE A 127 -5.72 -0.70 -3.46
CA ILE A 127 -6.52 -1.16 -4.59
C ILE A 127 -6.58 -2.69 -4.52
N PRO A 128 -7.78 -3.29 -4.49
CA PRO A 128 -7.92 -4.75 -4.55
C PRO A 128 -7.24 -5.34 -5.78
N GLU A 129 -6.79 -6.59 -5.69
CA GLU A 129 -6.32 -7.29 -6.88
C GLU A 129 -7.46 -7.42 -7.88
N GLY A 130 -7.20 -7.09 -9.15
CA GLY A 130 -8.24 -7.14 -10.17
C GLY A 130 -8.04 -6.12 -11.29
N VAL A 131 -8.90 -6.24 -12.31
CA VAL A 131 -9.09 -5.19 -13.30
C VAL A 131 -10.07 -4.16 -12.73
N HIS A 132 -9.66 -2.90 -12.72
CA HIS A 132 -10.49 -1.77 -12.29
C HIS A 132 -10.56 -0.74 -13.42
N THR A 133 -11.72 -0.17 -13.66
CA THR A 133 -11.82 1.01 -14.52
C THR A 133 -11.23 2.21 -13.79
N VAL A 134 -10.16 2.78 -14.34
CA VAL A 134 -9.59 4.03 -13.87
C VAL A 134 -10.21 5.17 -14.66
N VAL A 135 -10.79 6.14 -13.97
CA VAL A 135 -11.33 7.36 -14.57
C VAL A 135 -10.56 8.55 -14.03
N VAL A 136 -9.95 9.32 -14.92
CA VAL A 136 -9.32 10.59 -14.59
C VAL A 136 -10.14 11.70 -15.22
N GLU A 137 -10.55 12.66 -14.41
CA GLU A 137 -11.28 13.84 -14.86
C GLU A 137 -10.45 15.07 -14.57
N TYR A 138 -10.44 16.01 -15.50
CA TYR A 138 -9.73 17.28 -15.38
C TYR A 138 -10.61 18.40 -15.93
N TYR A 139 -10.49 19.60 -15.36
CA TYR A 139 -10.99 20.80 -16.01
C TYR A 139 -9.96 21.92 -15.99
N GLU A 140 -10.12 22.79 -16.96
CA GLU A 140 -9.46 24.08 -17.09
C GLU A 140 -10.54 25.16 -17.00
N HIS A 141 -10.33 26.17 -16.18
CA HIS A 141 -11.19 27.34 -16.11
C HIS A 141 -10.68 28.50 -16.94
N THR A 142 -9.50 29.04 -16.61
CA THR A 142 -8.81 30.07 -17.39
C THR A 142 -7.30 30.02 -17.17
N GLY A 143 -6.51 30.39 -18.18
CA GLY A 143 -5.08 30.62 -18.01
C GLY A 143 -4.23 29.47 -18.48
N ALA A 144 -3.39 28.91 -17.60
CA ALA A 144 -2.40 27.90 -18.01
C ALA A 144 -2.92 26.50 -17.70
N ALA A 145 -3.04 25.66 -18.74
CA ALA A 145 -3.59 24.33 -18.64
C ALA A 145 -2.49 23.26 -18.59
N VAL A 146 -2.46 22.48 -17.51
CA VAL A 146 -1.55 21.34 -17.34
C VAL A 146 -2.24 20.19 -16.61
N VAL A 147 -1.94 18.95 -17.00
CA VAL A 147 -2.35 17.76 -16.27
C VAL A 147 -1.35 16.62 -16.44
N GLN A 148 -0.88 16.07 -15.33
CA GLN A 148 0.07 14.95 -15.28
C GLN A 148 -0.40 13.98 -14.20
N VAL A 149 -0.52 12.69 -14.54
CA VAL A 149 -1.02 11.66 -13.62
C VAL A 149 -0.13 10.42 -13.69
N GLY A 150 0.11 9.83 -12.52
CA GLY A 150 0.78 8.53 -12.41
C GLY A 150 0.41 7.83 -11.11
N TRP A 151 0.77 6.56 -11.00
CA TRP A 151 0.71 5.83 -9.75
C TRP A 151 1.80 4.78 -9.67
N GLU A 152 2.21 4.46 -8.45
CA GLU A 152 3.17 3.41 -8.16
C GLU A 152 2.67 2.53 -7.02
N LYS A 153 2.92 1.22 -7.11
CA LYS A 153 2.64 0.29 -6.01
C LYS A 153 3.70 0.50 -4.93
N ILE A 154 3.30 0.93 -3.74
CA ILE A 154 4.19 1.19 -2.60
C ILE A 154 4.12 0.13 -1.51
N ALA A 155 3.07 -0.71 -1.50
CA ALA A 155 2.97 -1.87 -0.62
C ALA A 155 2.15 -2.98 -1.27
N SER A 156 2.51 -4.25 -1.01
CA SER A 156 1.95 -5.38 -1.75
C SER A 156 0.51 -5.74 -1.43
N GLY A 157 -0.12 -5.06 -0.46
CA GLY A 157 -1.46 -5.41 0.01
C GLY A 157 -1.51 -6.64 0.89
N ALA A 158 -0.46 -7.46 0.89
CA ALA A 158 -0.20 -8.53 1.84
C ALA A 158 0.77 -8.12 2.95
N THR A 159 1.53 -7.05 2.76
CA THR A 159 2.67 -6.71 3.62
C THR A 159 2.45 -5.46 4.47
N TRP A 160 2.98 -5.49 5.68
CA TRP A 160 3.21 -4.33 6.53
C TRP A 160 4.47 -3.60 6.07
N ARG A 161 4.45 -2.27 6.09
CA ARG A 161 5.69 -1.48 6.08
C ARG A 161 6.26 -1.51 7.50
N ALA A 162 7.36 -2.22 7.69
CA ALA A 162 8.08 -2.35 8.95
C ALA A 162 9.18 -1.31 9.04
N GLU A 163 9.26 -0.62 10.18
CA GLU A 163 10.32 0.30 10.56
C GLU A 163 10.91 -0.21 11.88
N TYR A 164 12.19 -0.53 11.89
CA TYR A 164 12.91 -0.99 13.07
C TYR A 164 13.87 0.08 13.57
N TYR A 165 13.91 0.26 14.88
CA TYR A 165 14.70 1.27 15.57
C TYR A 165 15.69 0.59 16.52
N ASP A 166 16.88 1.15 16.65
CA ASP A 166 17.94 0.68 17.56
C ASP A 166 17.77 1.19 19.01
N ASN A 167 16.55 1.63 19.35
CA ASN A 167 16.14 2.10 20.66
C ASN A 167 14.70 1.64 20.93
N GLN A 168 14.28 1.65 22.19
CA GLN A 168 12.95 1.20 22.63
C GLN A 168 11.83 2.24 22.45
N SER A 169 12.19 3.48 22.17
CA SER A 169 11.27 4.61 22.24
C SER A 169 10.64 4.97 20.90
N LEU A 170 10.96 4.23 19.83
CA LEU A 170 10.59 4.56 18.44
C LEU A 170 11.09 5.96 18.03
N GLU A 171 12.24 6.36 18.54
CA GLU A 171 12.83 7.69 18.33
C GLU A 171 13.88 7.67 17.21
N GLY A 172 14.04 8.80 16.53
CA GLY A 172 15.00 8.95 15.45
C GLY A 172 14.58 8.29 14.13
N ASP A 173 15.54 8.15 13.22
CA ASP A 173 15.34 7.45 11.95
C ASP A 173 15.44 5.93 12.18
N PRO A 174 14.56 5.11 11.57
CA PRO A 174 14.68 3.67 11.65
C PRO A 174 15.96 3.17 10.98
N VAL A 175 16.63 2.21 11.60
CA VAL A 175 17.86 1.59 11.09
C VAL A 175 17.57 0.56 9.98
N VAL A 176 16.33 0.03 9.93
CA VAL A 176 15.85 -0.85 8.86
C VAL A 176 14.42 -0.47 8.49
N ILE A 177 14.15 -0.39 7.18
CA ILE A 177 12.80 -0.27 6.62
C ILE A 177 12.61 -1.38 5.59
N ARG A 178 11.56 -2.19 5.72
CA ARG A 178 11.22 -3.24 4.75
C ARG A 178 9.75 -3.61 4.75
N ASP A 179 9.34 -4.37 3.74
CA ASP A 179 8.02 -4.98 3.68
C ASP A 179 8.02 -6.35 4.37
N GLU A 180 7.00 -6.62 5.18
CA GLU A 180 6.86 -7.89 5.93
C GLU A 180 5.47 -8.49 5.84
N GLY A 181 5.35 -9.81 5.90
CA GLY A 181 4.09 -10.55 5.73
C GLY A 181 3.12 -10.40 6.90
N ALA A 182 2.92 -11.47 7.69
CA ALA A 182 2.22 -11.36 8.97
C ALA A 182 3.16 -10.81 10.04
N ILE A 183 2.61 -10.12 11.05
CA ILE A 183 3.37 -9.84 12.28
C ILE A 183 3.22 -11.08 13.15
N ASP A 184 4.14 -12.02 12.96
CA ASP A 184 4.17 -13.31 13.63
C ASP A 184 5.63 -13.74 13.75
N PHE A 185 6.29 -13.17 14.77
CA PHE A 185 7.74 -13.24 14.91
C PHE A 185 8.15 -13.83 16.25
N ASP A 186 9.05 -14.80 16.18
CA ASP A 186 9.81 -15.35 17.31
C ASP A 186 11.30 -15.14 17.01
N TRP A 187 11.90 -14.10 17.60
CA TRP A 187 13.34 -13.84 17.45
C TRP A 187 14.17 -14.55 18.52
N ALA A 188 13.54 -15.17 19.51
CA ALA A 188 14.20 -15.68 20.71
C ALA A 188 15.11 -14.60 21.30
N THR A 189 16.38 -14.89 21.58
CA THR A 189 17.34 -13.89 22.11
C THR A 189 18.02 -13.03 21.03
N GLY A 190 17.46 -13.02 19.82
CA GLY A 190 18.01 -12.33 18.65
C GLY A 190 17.27 -11.05 18.27
N SER A 191 17.47 -10.60 17.02
CA SER A 191 16.87 -9.39 16.47
C SER A 191 16.36 -9.62 15.04
N PRO A 192 15.46 -8.75 14.53
CA PRO A 192 14.91 -8.85 13.17
C PRO A 192 15.91 -8.62 12.04
N ASP A 193 17.07 -8.02 12.33
CA ASP A 193 18.16 -7.75 11.39
C ASP A 193 19.47 -7.51 12.14
N ALA A 194 20.62 -7.75 11.51
CA ALA A 194 21.94 -7.51 12.11
C ALA A 194 22.22 -6.03 12.41
N ALA A 195 21.51 -5.10 11.76
CA ALA A 195 21.56 -3.67 12.08
C ALA A 195 20.76 -3.29 13.34
N VAL A 196 19.92 -4.19 13.85
CA VAL A 196 19.08 -3.99 15.04
C VAL A 196 19.75 -4.72 16.23
N PRO A 197 19.94 -4.07 17.39
CA PRO A 197 20.49 -4.73 18.56
C PRO A 197 19.57 -5.86 19.06
N ALA A 198 20.14 -6.86 19.72
CA ALA A 198 19.37 -7.99 20.26
C ALA A 198 18.38 -7.56 21.36
N ASP A 199 18.77 -6.59 22.18
CA ASP A 199 17.94 -6.00 23.23
C ASP A 199 17.75 -4.50 22.95
N HIS A 200 16.77 -3.89 23.63
CA HIS A 200 16.53 -2.44 23.60
C HIS A 200 16.16 -1.87 22.23
N PHE A 201 15.46 -2.63 21.39
CA PHE A 201 14.97 -2.18 20.09
C PHE A 201 13.47 -1.94 20.08
N SER A 202 12.95 -1.34 19.00
CA SER A 202 11.52 -1.20 18.78
C SER A 202 11.16 -1.32 17.30
N ALA A 203 9.89 -1.55 17.03
CA ALA A 203 9.36 -1.71 15.69
C ALA A 203 8.02 -0.99 15.53
N ARG A 204 7.80 -0.41 14.34
CA ARG A 204 6.50 0.09 13.90
C ARG A 204 6.12 -0.57 12.59
N TRP A 205 4.98 -1.24 12.58
CA TRP A 205 4.36 -1.77 11.37
C TRP A 205 3.14 -0.94 11.01
N THR A 206 3.09 -0.46 9.78
CA THR A 206 1.94 0.30 9.26
C THR A 206 1.34 -0.40 8.06
N ARG A 207 0.01 -0.53 8.04
CA ARG A 207 -0.72 -1.07 6.89
C ARG A 207 -2.12 -0.47 6.80
N THR A 208 -2.52 -0.04 5.61
CA THR A 208 -3.90 0.32 5.30
C THR A 208 -4.61 -0.91 4.71
N LEU A 209 -5.76 -1.25 5.29
CA LEU A 209 -6.53 -2.45 5.01
C LEU A 209 -7.98 -2.08 4.73
N GLY A 210 -8.60 -2.79 3.79
CA GLY A 210 -10.05 -2.72 3.60
C GLY A 210 -10.76 -3.58 4.64
N PHE A 211 -11.73 -2.99 5.35
CA PHE A 211 -12.62 -3.69 6.26
C PHE A 211 -14.06 -3.57 5.77
N THR A 212 -14.87 -4.60 5.99
CA THR A 212 -16.33 -4.50 5.88
C THR A 212 -16.90 -3.93 7.17
N THR A 213 -18.05 -3.25 7.12
CA THR A 213 -18.74 -2.74 8.30
C THR A 213 -18.89 -3.81 9.39
N GLY A 214 -18.43 -3.52 10.61
CA GLY A 214 -18.64 -4.40 11.76
C GLY A 214 -17.66 -4.16 12.89
N THR A 215 -17.83 -4.91 13.98
CA THR A 215 -16.92 -4.89 15.13
C THR A 215 -15.79 -5.87 14.91
N TYR A 216 -14.55 -5.39 15.06
CA TYR A 216 -13.34 -6.18 14.99
C TYR A 216 -12.65 -6.20 16.34
N ARG A 217 -12.22 -7.38 16.78
CA ARG A 217 -11.31 -7.56 17.90
C ARG A 217 -9.90 -7.71 17.35
N PHE A 218 -9.02 -6.80 17.74
CA PHE A 218 -7.57 -6.91 17.53
C PHE A 218 -6.95 -7.62 18.73
N LEU A 219 -5.96 -8.46 18.46
CA LEU A 219 -5.26 -9.28 19.43
C LEU A 219 -3.75 -9.13 19.23
N ALA A 220 -3.02 -9.10 20.34
CA ALA A 220 -1.57 -9.07 20.33
C ALA A 220 -1.00 -9.96 21.44
N SER A 221 0.04 -10.71 21.11
CA SER A 221 0.88 -11.47 22.05
C SER A 221 2.33 -11.06 21.81
N CYS A 222 3.08 -10.77 22.86
CA CYS A 222 4.45 -10.28 22.70
C CYS A 222 5.30 -10.44 23.96
N ASP A 223 6.60 -10.30 23.77
CA ASP A 223 7.62 -10.11 24.81
C ASP A 223 8.60 -9.08 24.23
N ASP A 224 8.68 -7.82 24.67
CA ASP A 224 7.98 -7.16 25.78
C ASP A 224 6.64 -6.46 25.39
N GLY A 225 6.68 -5.19 25.00
CA GLY A 225 5.50 -4.31 24.98
C GLY A 225 4.92 -4.14 23.58
N VAL A 226 3.59 -4.00 23.47
CA VAL A 226 2.88 -3.82 22.20
C VAL A 226 1.71 -2.86 22.33
N ARG A 227 1.43 -2.11 21.26
CA ARG A 227 0.18 -1.36 21.11
C ARG A 227 -0.31 -1.38 19.67
N ILE A 228 -1.62 -1.31 19.51
CA ILE A 228 -2.29 -1.30 18.21
C ILE A 228 -3.21 -0.09 18.16
N SER A 229 -3.10 0.71 17.11
CA SER A 229 -4.05 1.76 16.78
C SER A 229 -4.68 1.53 15.41
N VAL A 230 -5.94 1.94 15.27
CA VAL A 230 -6.69 1.90 14.02
C VAL A 230 -7.25 3.30 13.77
N ASP A 231 -6.88 3.89 12.64
CA ASP A 231 -7.12 5.30 12.30
C ASP A 231 -6.72 6.27 13.41
N GLY A 232 -5.57 6.00 14.04
CA GLY A 232 -5.04 6.81 15.14
C GLY A 232 -5.75 6.61 16.49
N ARG A 233 -6.82 5.81 16.55
CA ARG A 233 -7.43 5.43 17.83
C ARG A 233 -6.69 4.23 18.42
N LEU A 234 -6.18 4.37 19.63
CA LEU A 234 -5.59 3.27 20.40
C LEU A 234 -6.65 2.21 20.73
N VAL A 235 -6.42 0.98 20.26
CA VAL A 235 -7.31 -0.18 20.42
C VAL A 235 -6.73 -1.16 21.43
N VAL A 236 -5.44 -1.48 21.33
CA VAL A 236 -4.69 -2.29 22.30
C VAL A 236 -3.57 -1.43 22.88
N ASP A 237 -3.47 -1.38 24.20
CA ASP A 237 -2.39 -0.70 24.91
C ASP A 237 -1.79 -1.62 25.97
N ALA A 238 -0.64 -2.19 25.66
CA ALA A 238 0.17 -2.97 26.58
C ALA A 238 1.64 -2.55 26.46
N TRP A 239 1.88 -1.24 26.55
CA TRP A 239 3.21 -0.63 26.46
C TRP A 239 3.98 -0.76 27.79
N GLN A 240 4.26 -2.00 28.20
CA GLN A 240 4.93 -2.33 29.46
C GLN A 240 5.74 -3.61 29.30
N LYS A 241 6.75 -3.78 30.16
CA LYS A 241 7.53 -5.01 30.26
C LYS A 241 6.62 -6.19 30.60
N GLN A 242 6.67 -7.27 29.84
CA GLN A 242 5.84 -8.46 30.02
C GLN A 242 6.40 -9.62 29.20
N SER A 243 6.21 -10.86 29.63
CA SER A 243 6.67 -12.03 28.88
C SER A 243 5.53 -12.94 28.43
N LEU A 244 5.81 -13.80 27.46
CA LEU A 244 4.87 -14.84 27.03
C LEU A 244 4.69 -15.95 28.10
N PRO A 245 3.53 -16.63 28.14
CA PRO A 245 2.35 -16.40 27.30
C PRO A 245 1.50 -15.23 27.82
N ASN A 246 1.09 -14.35 26.90
CA ASN A 246 0.07 -13.33 27.16
C ASN A 246 -0.73 -13.07 25.89
N THR A 247 -1.97 -12.59 26.02
CA THR A 247 -2.75 -12.09 24.90
C THR A 247 -3.51 -10.85 25.35
N ARG A 248 -3.33 -9.75 24.62
CA ARG A 248 -3.97 -8.46 24.83
C ARG A 248 -4.97 -8.24 23.72
N THR A 249 -6.13 -7.69 24.06
CA THR A 249 -7.20 -7.53 23.07
C THR A 249 -7.89 -6.20 23.21
N GLY A 250 -8.37 -5.67 22.10
CA GLY A 250 -9.20 -4.48 22.05
C GLY A 250 -10.17 -4.55 20.88
N GLU A 251 -11.31 -3.89 21.00
CA GLU A 251 -12.35 -3.93 19.99
C GLU A 251 -12.63 -2.55 19.41
N ILE A 252 -12.91 -2.51 18.11
CA ILE A 252 -13.29 -1.30 17.39
C ILE A 252 -14.36 -1.63 16.35
N THR A 253 -15.40 -0.82 16.29
CA THR A 253 -16.38 -0.87 15.19
C THR A 253 -15.84 -0.04 14.04
N LEU A 254 -15.69 -0.68 12.89
CA LEU A 254 -15.22 -0.08 11.65
C LEU A 254 -16.41 0.05 10.69
N SER A 255 -16.46 1.16 9.97
CA SER A 255 -17.29 1.28 8.79
C SER A 255 -16.74 0.41 7.67
N GLU A 256 -17.52 0.21 6.62
CA GLU A 256 -16.95 -0.29 5.38
C GLU A 256 -16.00 0.75 4.80
N GLY A 257 -14.84 0.29 4.37
CA GLY A 257 -13.82 1.14 3.77
C GLY A 257 -12.43 0.86 4.29
N GLN A 258 -11.54 1.80 4.04
CA GLN A 258 -10.12 1.67 4.36
C GLN A 258 -9.84 2.19 5.76
N HIS A 259 -9.10 1.39 6.52
CA HIS A 259 -8.64 1.76 7.85
C HIS A 259 -7.13 1.52 7.96
N THR A 260 -6.42 2.47 8.54
CA THR A 260 -4.97 2.35 8.77
C THR A 260 -4.73 1.72 10.12
N VAL A 261 -4.07 0.56 10.11
CA VAL A 261 -3.63 -0.12 11.32
C VAL A 261 -2.15 0.18 11.53
N VAL A 262 -1.81 0.62 12.73
CA VAL A 262 -0.43 0.81 13.20
C VAL A 262 -0.22 -0.09 14.40
N VAL A 263 0.78 -0.96 14.30
CA VAL A 263 1.27 -1.79 15.40
C VAL A 263 2.64 -1.26 15.80
N GLU A 264 2.82 -1.03 17.09
CA GLU A 264 4.12 -0.65 17.65
C GLU A 264 4.51 -1.66 18.71
N TYR A 265 5.80 -1.97 18.78
CA TYR A 265 6.40 -2.94 19.68
C TYR A 265 7.73 -2.42 20.23
N PHE A 266 8.08 -2.79 21.45
CA PHE A 266 9.45 -2.65 21.96
C PHE A 266 9.93 -3.94 22.61
N GLU A 267 11.24 -4.16 22.52
CA GLU A 267 11.94 -5.13 23.32
C GLU A 267 12.85 -4.46 24.35
N GLN A 268 12.82 -4.89 25.61
CA GLN A 268 13.76 -4.44 26.65
C GLN A 268 14.93 -5.39 26.83
N GLY A 269 14.67 -6.67 26.82
CA GLY A 269 15.73 -7.66 26.68
C GLY A 269 15.36 -9.01 27.28
N GLY A 270 16.01 -10.04 26.77
CA GLY A 270 15.60 -11.42 26.99
C GLY A 270 15.13 -12.06 25.69
N GLU A 271 13.93 -12.62 25.69
CA GLU A 271 13.33 -13.20 24.50
C GLU A 271 12.42 -12.19 23.83
N ALA A 272 12.57 -12.02 22.52
CA ALA A 272 11.79 -11.09 21.72
C ALA A 272 10.77 -11.82 20.84
N SER A 273 9.50 -11.45 20.97
CA SER A 273 8.40 -11.99 20.16
C SER A 273 7.30 -10.96 19.94
N ALA A 274 6.68 -11.00 18.77
CA ALA A 274 5.55 -10.12 18.42
C ALA A 274 4.59 -10.84 17.46
N HIS A 275 3.35 -11.01 17.92
CA HIS A 275 2.29 -11.67 17.17
C HIS A 275 1.02 -10.80 17.18
N VAL A 276 0.48 -10.48 16.01
CA VAL A 276 -0.72 -9.64 15.89
C VAL A 276 -1.70 -10.22 14.87
N TRP A 277 -2.97 -10.31 15.27
CA TRP A 277 -4.07 -10.75 14.42
C TRP A 277 -5.37 -10.04 14.80
N TRP A 278 -6.42 -10.21 14.00
CA TRP A 278 -7.74 -9.68 14.31
C TRP A 278 -8.85 -10.61 13.85
N GLU A 279 -10.02 -10.45 14.45
CA GLU A 279 -11.22 -11.19 14.12
C GLU A 279 -12.44 -10.27 14.05
N ARG A 280 -13.30 -10.48 13.06
CA ARG A 280 -14.63 -9.86 13.05
C ARG A 280 -15.51 -10.58 14.09
N ARG A 281 -16.25 -9.82 14.89
CA ARG A 281 -17.11 -10.31 15.97
C ARG A 281 -18.53 -10.64 15.52
N ASP A 282 -19.02 -9.94 14.52
CA ASP A 282 -20.43 -9.97 14.15
C ASP A 282 -20.81 -11.21 13.28
N SER A 283 -19.87 -12.13 13.05
CA SER A 283 -20.05 -13.28 12.14
C SER A 283 -20.27 -14.62 12.84
N VAL A 284 -20.26 -14.70 14.17
CA VAL A 284 -20.30 -16.00 14.86
C VAL A 284 -21.73 -16.37 15.25
N SER A 285 -22.33 -17.35 14.55
CA SER A 285 -23.64 -17.93 14.89
C SER A 285 -23.55 -19.22 15.74
N GLY A 286 -22.37 -19.56 16.25
CA GLY A 286 -22.07 -20.82 16.95
C GLY A 286 -20.82 -20.75 17.83
N TRP A 287 -20.06 -21.84 17.92
CA TRP A 287 -18.75 -21.85 18.57
C TRP A 287 -17.67 -21.39 17.60
N ARG A 288 -16.58 -20.82 18.11
CA ARG A 288 -15.41 -20.48 17.30
C ARG A 288 -14.21 -21.27 17.79
N GLY A 289 -13.72 -22.19 16.98
CA GLY A 289 -12.51 -22.95 17.23
C GLY A 289 -11.29 -22.15 16.80
N LEU A 290 -10.35 -21.93 17.73
CA LEU A 290 -9.03 -21.37 17.46
C LEU A 290 -8.00 -22.50 17.63
N TYR A 291 -7.35 -22.88 16.53
CA TYR A 291 -6.41 -23.98 16.48
C TYR A 291 -5.01 -23.41 16.33
N TYR A 292 -4.11 -23.81 17.23
CA TYR A 292 -2.74 -23.33 17.29
C TYR A 292 -1.81 -24.48 16.92
N ASP A 293 -0.74 -24.15 16.21
CA ASP A 293 0.32 -25.09 15.84
C ASP A 293 1.35 -25.28 16.96
N ASN A 294 1.20 -24.57 18.08
CA ASN A 294 2.02 -24.67 19.28
C ASN A 294 1.17 -25.06 20.51
N PRO A 295 1.76 -25.82 21.47
CA PRO A 295 1.03 -26.34 22.63
C PRO A 295 0.70 -25.27 23.68
N ASN A 296 1.28 -24.08 23.55
CA ASN A 296 1.14 -22.99 24.52
C ASN A 296 0.08 -21.96 24.12
N LEU A 297 -0.59 -22.16 22.98
CA LEU A 297 -1.61 -21.26 22.42
C LEU A 297 -1.11 -19.81 22.24
N VAL A 298 0.17 -19.68 21.89
CA VAL A 298 0.85 -18.40 21.65
C VAL A 298 0.68 -18.00 20.19
N GLY A 299 0.58 -16.69 19.94
CA GLY A 299 0.52 -16.14 18.60
C GLY A 299 -0.86 -16.17 17.96
N GLY A 300 -0.93 -15.90 16.66
CA GLY A 300 -2.17 -16.04 15.90
C GLY A 300 -2.57 -17.51 15.75
N PRO A 301 -3.87 -17.86 15.74
CA PRO A 301 -4.28 -19.24 15.47
C PRO A 301 -3.95 -19.64 14.04
N ALA A 302 -3.34 -20.80 13.86
CA ALA A 302 -3.10 -21.42 12.54
C ALA A 302 -4.40 -21.69 11.77
N LEU A 303 -5.52 -21.88 12.47
CA LEU A 303 -6.85 -21.95 11.89
C LEU A 303 -7.87 -21.34 12.86
N ALA A 304 -8.73 -20.45 12.37
CA ALA A 304 -9.95 -20.04 13.05
C ALA A 304 -11.14 -20.47 12.19
N ARG A 305 -12.09 -21.21 12.77
CA ARG A 305 -13.33 -21.60 12.09
C ARG A 305 -14.53 -21.55 13.03
N ASP A 306 -15.71 -21.33 12.45
CA ASP A 306 -16.97 -21.40 13.16
C ASP A 306 -17.46 -22.86 13.18
N ASP A 307 -17.57 -23.43 14.37
CA ASP A 307 -17.98 -24.80 14.64
C ASP A 307 -19.44 -24.82 15.17
N PRO A 308 -20.35 -25.62 14.58
CA PRO A 308 -21.74 -25.66 15.02
C PRO A 308 -21.93 -26.30 16.40
N GLU A 309 -21.00 -27.19 16.82
CA GLU A 309 -20.99 -27.91 18.10
C GLU A 309 -19.52 -28.16 18.54
N ILE A 310 -19.29 -28.43 19.85
CA ILE A 310 -17.97 -28.76 20.43
C ILE A 310 -17.65 -30.25 20.26
#